data_AF-A0A848RZE1-F1
#
_entry.id   AF-A0A848RZE1-F1
#
_cell.length_a   1.000
_cell.length_b   1.000
_cell.length_c   1.000
_cell.angle_alpha   90.00
_cell.angle_beta   90.00
_cell.angle_gamma   90.00
#
_symmetry.space_group_name_H-M   'P 1'
#
loop_
_entity.id
_entity.type
_entity.pdbx_description
1 polymer ?
#
loop_
_entity_poly.entity_id
_entity_poly.type
_entity_poly.pdbx_seq_one_letter_code
_entity_poly.pdbx_strand_id
1 'polypeptide(L)'
;MAWFDRWRKRRILKPYDDAAIVVQEPATVEQSVLEGVMIAEYAVRLRLKNAIAVDAVVSPRAYDEQAYLPLASEAFEELADESQAVSDRLTEELAHSIGRPGRAEHVHDYRRGDENNVRHRLMVATDAASAYREKAQQEDALLELIEQARRDAWHEVSSSLVDHALQYTPNATPQLDPIDRDIEIASLRAELEAMTEG
;
A
#
# COMPACT_ATOMS: atom_id res chain seq x y z
N MET A 1 -32.79 -0.77 49.63
CA MET A 1 -32.52 -0.04 48.38
C MET A 1 -31.02 -0.09 48.08
N ALA A 2 -30.53 -1.23 47.56
CA ALA A 2 -29.09 -1.48 47.34
C ALA A 2 -28.77 -1.65 45.84
N TRP A 3 -29.52 -0.98 44.97
CA TRP A 3 -29.41 -1.16 43.51
C TRP A 3 -28.57 -0.08 42.80
N PHE A 4 -28.34 1.07 43.45
CA PHE A 4 -27.65 2.21 42.83
C PHE A 4 -26.13 2.27 43.03
N ASP A 5 -25.55 1.37 43.84
CA ASP A 5 -24.13 1.47 44.22
C ASP A 5 -23.17 0.71 43.26
N ARG A 6 -23.72 0.05 42.24
CA ARG A 6 -22.93 -0.72 41.25
C ARG A 6 -22.37 0.10 40.08
N TRP A 7 -22.74 1.37 39.95
CA TRP A 7 -22.44 2.18 38.75
C TRP A 7 -21.34 3.25 38.90
N ARG A 8 -20.67 3.34 40.06
CA ARG A 8 -19.58 4.32 40.29
C ARG A 8 -18.19 3.73 40.44
N LYS A 9 -17.90 2.57 39.85
CA LYS A 9 -16.50 2.19 39.59
C LYS A 9 -15.98 2.96 38.39
N ARG A 10 -15.68 4.25 38.59
CA ARG A 10 -14.78 4.99 37.69
C ARG A 10 -13.52 4.14 37.55
N ARG A 11 -13.23 3.66 36.34
CA ARG A 11 -11.93 3.04 36.04
C ARG A 11 -10.86 4.07 36.37
N ILE A 12 -10.23 3.92 37.53
CA ILE A 12 -9.04 4.68 37.89
C ILE A 12 -7.99 4.23 36.88
N LEU A 13 -7.72 5.07 35.88
CA LEU A 13 -6.61 4.87 34.97
C LEU A 13 -5.35 4.75 35.84
N LYS A 14 -4.53 3.74 35.55
CA LYS A 14 -3.24 3.57 36.21
C LYS A 14 -2.47 4.89 36.05
N PRO A 15 -1.82 5.41 37.12
CA PRO A 15 -1.00 6.62 36.99
C PRO A 15 0.01 6.44 35.85
N TYR A 16 0.20 7.51 35.08
CA TYR A 16 1.22 7.54 34.04
C TYR A 16 2.58 7.22 34.65
N ASP A 17 3.21 6.16 34.16
CA ASP A 17 4.50 5.68 34.63
C ASP A 17 5.56 6.14 33.64
N ASP A 18 6.15 7.30 33.92
CA ASP A 18 7.18 7.93 33.07
C ASP A 18 8.41 7.02 32.92
N ALA A 19 8.70 6.20 33.95
CA ALA A 19 9.80 5.24 33.94
C ALA A 19 9.54 4.01 33.05
N ALA A 20 8.29 3.74 32.68
CA ALA A 20 7.93 2.67 31.75
C ALA A 20 8.07 3.10 30.27
N ILE A 21 8.37 4.38 30.01
CA ILE A 21 8.54 4.89 28.64
C ILE A 21 9.94 4.54 28.16
N VAL A 22 10.00 3.63 27.20
CA VAL A 22 11.23 3.40 26.44
C VAL A 22 11.37 4.55 25.44
N VAL A 23 12.27 5.48 25.73
CA VAL A 23 12.66 6.52 24.77
C VAL A 23 13.49 5.84 23.69
N GLN A 24 12.93 5.75 22.49
CA GLN A 24 13.66 5.25 21.32
C GLN A 24 14.66 6.32 20.86
N GLU A 25 15.88 5.91 20.55
CA GLU A 25 16.83 6.81 19.91
C GLU A 25 16.29 7.19 18.51
N PRO A 26 16.33 8.48 18.14
CA PRO A 26 15.90 8.90 16.82
C PRO A 26 16.82 8.27 15.76
N ALA A 27 16.22 7.79 14.66
CA ALA A 27 16.98 7.30 13.52
C ALA A 27 17.91 8.39 12.98
N THR A 28 19.07 7.98 12.47
CA THR A 28 19.95 8.91 11.76
C THR A 28 19.34 9.29 10.40
N VAL A 29 19.85 10.39 9.81
CA VAL A 29 19.47 10.80 8.45
C VAL A 29 19.75 9.66 7.46
N GLU A 30 20.95 9.08 7.52
CA GLU A 30 21.36 7.97 6.66
C GLU A 30 20.42 6.76 6.78
N GLN A 31 20.07 6.35 8.01
CA GLN A 31 19.12 5.26 8.24
C GLN A 31 17.75 5.56 7.65
N SER A 32 17.28 6.81 7.83
CA SER A 32 15.97 7.24 7.33
C SER A 32 15.93 7.27 5.80
N VAL A 33 17.03 7.70 5.15
CA VAL A 33 17.15 7.70 3.68
C VAL A 33 17.20 6.27 3.15
N LEU A 34 18.00 5.40 3.76
CA LEU A 34 18.09 3.99 3.38
C LEU A 34 16.72 3.29 3.48
N GLU A 35 15.99 3.52 4.56
CA GLU A 35 14.62 3.02 4.71
C GLU A 35 13.68 3.58 3.63
N GLY A 36 13.76 4.88 3.36
CA GLY A 36 13.00 5.53 2.28
C GLY A 36 13.26 4.90 0.91
N VAL A 37 14.52 4.63 0.58
CA VAL A 37 14.92 3.94 -0.66
C VAL A 37 14.34 2.53 -0.75
N MET A 38 14.36 1.75 0.33
CA MET A 38 13.75 0.42 0.32
C MET A 38 12.23 0.47 0.08
N ILE A 39 11.54 1.44 0.70
CA ILE A 39 10.09 1.63 0.52
C ILE A 39 9.80 2.08 -0.91
N ALA A 40 10.58 3.01 -1.45
CA ALA A 40 10.48 3.50 -2.81
C ALA A 40 10.67 2.36 -3.83
N GLU A 41 11.71 1.54 -3.68
CA GLU A 41 11.94 0.37 -4.54
C GLU A 41 10.75 -0.59 -4.52
N TYR A 42 10.17 -0.84 -3.35
CA TYR A 42 8.97 -1.67 -3.24
C TYR A 42 7.76 -1.04 -3.97
N ALA A 43 7.56 0.27 -3.83
CA ALA A 43 6.47 0.98 -4.50
C ALA A 43 6.61 0.96 -6.03
N VAL A 44 7.83 1.21 -6.53
CA VAL A 44 8.14 1.13 -7.96
C VAL A 44 7.93 -0.31 -8.47
N ARG A 45 8.38 -1.33 -7.73
CA ARG A 45 8.14 -2.73 -8.09
C ARG A 45 6.66 -3.04 -8.18
N LEU A 46 5.84 -2.54 -7.26
CA LEU A 46 4.38 -2.73 -7.29
C LEU A 46 3.74 -2.06 -8.51
N ARG A 47 4.16 -0.84 -8.87
CA ARG A 47 3.70 -0.14 -10.09
C ARG A 47 4.06 -0.94 -11.34
N LEU A 48 5.30 -1.41 -11.44
CA LEU A 48 5.77 -2.24 -12.55
C LEU A 48 5.00 -3.56 -12.65
N LYS A 49 4.79 -4.25 -11.53
CA LYS A 49 4.04 -5.51 -11.47
C LYS A 49 2.65 -5.33 -12.07
N ASN A 50 1.95 -4.27 -11.66
CA ASN A 50 0.61 -3.97 -12.17
C ASN A 50 0.63 -3.66 -13.67
N ALA A 51 1.60 -2.86 -14.13
CA ALA A 51 1.74 -2.54 -15.55
C ALA A 51 2.01 -3.79 -16.40
N ILE A 52 2.93 -4.65 -15.96
CA ILE A 52 3.28 -5.91 -16.64
C ILE A 52 2.07 -6.86 -16.67
N ALA A 53 1.37 -7.02 -15.55
CA ALA A 53 0.18 -7.88 -15.47
C ALA A 53 -0.93 -7.43 -16.43
N VAL A 54 -1.17 -6.12 -16.52
CA VAL A 54 -2.16 -5.56 -17.45
C VAL A 54 -1.71 -5.74 -18.91
N ASP A 55 -0.45 -5.42 -19.23
CA ASP A 55 0.08 -5.57 -20.60
C ASP A 55 0.02 -7.03 -21.06
N ALA A 56 0.31 -7.99 -20.17
CA ALA A 56 0.21 -9.42 -20.47
C ALA A 56 -1.21 -9.89 -20.85
N VAL A 57 -2.25 -9.19 -20.40
CA VAL A 57 -3.65 -9.50 -20.75
C VAL A 57 -4.10 -8.77 -22.01
N VAL A 58 -3.66 -7.51 -22.19
CA VAL A 58 -4.17 -6.62 -23.24
C VAL A 58 -3.36 -6.72 -24.54
N SER A 59 -2.06 -6.99 -24.44
CA SER A 59 -1.12 -6.88 -25.56
C SER A 59 -0.79 -8.26 -26.12
N PRO A 60 -0.96 -8.50 -27.44
CA PRO A 60 -0.58 -9.77 -28.07
C PRO A 60 0.93 -9.88 -28.33
N ARG A 61 1.73 -8.91 -27.88
CA ARG A 61 3.18 -8.86 -28.14
C ARG A 61 3.92 -9.77 -27.16
N ALA A 62 5.08 -10.26 -27.60
CA ALA A 62 6.02 -10.91 -26.70
C ALA A 62 6.53 -9.91 -25.65
N TYR A 63 6.79 -10.41 -24.44
CA TYR A 63 7.36 -9.62 -23.35
C TYR A 63 8.75 -9.10 -23.74
N ASP A 64 9.00 -7.83 -23.44
CA ASP A 64 10.28 -7.14 -23.62
C ASP A 64 10.54 -6.27 -22.39
N GLU A 65 11.55 -6.62 -21.59
CA GLU A 65 11.95 -5.89 -20.38
C GLU A 65 12.37 -4.44 -20.64
N GLN A 66 13.00 -4.19 -21.80
CA GLN A 66 13.49 -2.86 -22.18
C GLN A 66 12.33 -1.87 -22.38
N ALA A 67 11.15 -2.36 -22.74
CA ALA A 67 9.96 -1.52 -22.87
C ALA A 67 9.48 -0.92 -21.54
N TYR A 68 9.89 -1.48 -20.40
CA TYR A 68 9.49 -1.05 -19.05
C TYR A 68 10.52 -0.14 -18.37
N LEU A 69 11.72 0.02 -18.93
CA LEU A 69 12.74 0.92 -18.39
C LEU A 69 12.26 2.37 -18.22
N PRO A 70 11.59 2.99 -19.22
CA PRO A 70 11.10 4.36 -19.06
C PRO A 70 10.13 4.50 -17.89
N LEU A 71 9.24 3.51 -17.71
CA LEU A 71 8.27 3.50 -16.61
C LEU A 71 8.96 3.37 -15.24
N ALA A 72 9.99 2.53 -15.14
CA ALA A 72 10.75 2.36 -13.90
C ALA A 72 11.54 3.64 -13.56
N SER A 73 12.22 4.22 -14.55
CA SER A 73 12.98 5.46 -14.40
C SER A 73 12.07 6.64 -14.02
N GLU A 74 10.96 6.82 -14.74
CA GLU A 74 9.96 7.86 -14.47
C GLU A 74 9.38 7.74 -13.06
N ALA A 75 9.10 6.51 -12.58
CA ALA A 75 8.58 6.31 -11.24
C ALA A 75 9.58 6.77 -10.15
N PHE A 76 10.89 6.60 -10.35
CA PHE A 76 11.89 7.13 -9.43
C PHE A 76 12.07 8.65 -9.56
N GLU A 77 12.00 9.20 -10.77
CA GLU A 77 12.04 10.66 -10.99
C GLU A 77 10.83 11.36 -10.32
N GLU A 78 9.62 10.79 -10.43
CA GLU A 78 8.42 11.29 -9.74
C GLU A 78 8.63 11.34 -8.21
N LEU A 79 9.20 10.28 -7.62
CA LEU A 79 9.51 10.22 -6.19
C LEU A 79 10.60 11.23 -5.79
N ALA A 80 11.58 11.45 -6.68
CA ALA A 80 12.62 12.45 -6.49
C ALA A 80 12.04 13.87 -6.46
N ASP A 81 11.15 14.18 -7.40
CA ASP A 81 10.50 15.48 -7.50
C ASP A 81 9.55 15.72 -6.31
N GLU A 82 8.84 14.70 -5.85
CA GLU A 82 8.03 14.79 -4.62
C GLU A 82 8.91 15.08 -3.40
N SER A 83 10.04 14.38 -3.27
CA SER A 83 10.99 14.59 -2.17
C SER A 83 11.65 15.96 -2.23
N GLN A 84 11.93 16.46 -3.43
CA GLN A 84 12.42 17.82 -3.64
C GLN A 84 11.38 18.86 -3.20
N ALA A 85 10.12 18.70 -3.60
CA ALA A 85 9.05 19.61 -3.18
C ALA A 85 8.84 19.62 -1.66
N VAL A 86 9.05 18.48 -0.99
CA VAL A 86 9.06 18.40 0.48
C VAL A 86 10.24 19.17 1.06
N SER A 87 11.44 19.00 0.52
CA SER A 87 12.63 19.74 0.92
C SER A 87 12.45 21.26 0.76
N ASP A 88 11.90 21.71 -0.35
CA ASP A 88 11.66 23.13 -0.63
C ASP A 88 10.70 23.74 0.40
N ARG A 89 9.60 23.04 0.69
CA ARG A 89 8.65 23.45 1.75
C ARG A 89 9.30 23.53 3.12
N LEU A 90 10.10 22.53 3.49
CA LEU A 90 10.79 22.51 4.79
C LEU A 90 11.85 23.62 4.89
N THR A 91 12.48 23.98 3.78
CA THR A 91 13.41 25.11 3.70
C THR A 91 12.69 26.43 3.98
N GLU A 92 11.53 26.64 3.37
CA GLU A 92 10.68 27.80 3.64
C GLU A 92 10.23 27.82 5.11
N GLU A 93 9.75 26.70 5.65
CA GLU A 93 9.34 26.59 7.06
C GLU A 93 10.50 26.88 8.03
N LEU A 94 11.71 26.40 7.73
CA LEU A 94 12.90 26.66 8.53
C LEU A 94 13.23 28.16 8.53
N ALA A 95 13.17 28.83 7.36
CA ALA A 95 13.40 30.26 7.27
C ALA A 95 12.40 31.09 8.09
N HIS A 96 11.14 30.63 8.20
CA HIS A 96 10.09 31.31 8.96
C HIS A 96 10.10 30.99 10.47
N SER A 97 10.64 29.83 10.87
CA SER A 97 10.69 29.38 12.28
C SER A 97 11.88 29.98 13.05
N ILE A 98 12.96 30.38 12.38
CA ILE A 98 14.11 31.07 12.97
C ILE A 98 13.66 32.42 13.56
N GLY A 99 13.39 32.44 14.88
CA GLY A 99 13.20 33.67 15.64
C GLY A 99 11.84 33.88 16.30
N ARG A 100 10.86 32.97 16.15
CA ARG A 100 9.54 33.12 16.81
C ARG A 100 9.51 32.50 18.23
N PRO A 101 9.36 33.29 19.31
CA PRO A 101 9.18 32.76 20.67
C PRO A 101 7.74 32.31 20.97
N GLY A 102 7.55 31.38 21.93
CA GLY A 102 6.26 31.00 22.56
C GLY A 102 5.83 29.53 22.33
N ARG A 103 4.54 29.19 22.58
CA ARG A 103 3.92 27.86 22.42
C ARG A 103 3.04 27.72 21.18
N ALA A 104 3.23 26.68 20.36
CA ALA A 104 2.53 26.46 19.08
C ALA A 104 1.01 26.54 19.21
N GLU A 105 0.37 27.30 18.33
CA GLU A 105 -1.10 27.43 18.26
C GLU A 105 -1.72 26.46 17.24
N HIS A 106 -0.92 25.94 16.29
CA HIS A 106 -1.37 25.04 15.22
C HIS A 106 -0.34 23.95 14.89
N VAL A 107 -0.78 22.85 14.27
CA VAL A 107 0.05 21.69 13.87
C VAL A 107 1.24 22.06 12.95
N HIS A 108 1.15 23.17 12.21
CA HIS A 108 2.21 23.67 11.33
C HIS A 108 2.96 24.88 11.91
N ASP A 109 2.74 25.22 13.18
CA ASP A 109 3.43 26.33 13.84
C ASP A 109 4.73 25.83 14.50
N TYR A 110 5.68 25.40 13.67
CA TYR A 110 6.99 24.96 14.12
C TYR A 110 7.71 26.11 14.84
N ARG A 111 8.19 25.84 16.05
CA ARG A 111 8.91 26.82 16.89
C ARG A 111 10.36 26.45 17.06
N ARG A 112 11.12 27.26 17.81
CA ARG A 112 12.55 27.01 18.09
C ARG A 112 12.86 25.60 18.62
N GLY A 113 11.92 24.96 19.32
CA GLY A 113 12.09 23.57 19.79
C GLY A 113 12.07 22.51 18.70
N ASP A 114 11.45 22.82 17.54
CA ASP A 114 11.26 21.88 16.43
C ASP A 114 12.36 22.00 15.35
N GLU A 115 13.22 23.00 15.47
CA GLU A 115 14.24 23.35 14.46
C GLU A 115 15.13 22.16 14.09
N ASN A 116 15.54 21.35 15.08
CA ASN A 116 16.34 20.15 14.83
C ASN A 116 15.56 19.07 14.07
N ASN A 117 14.27 18.91 14.34
CA ASN A 117 13.43 17.95 13.64
C ASN A 117 13.18 18.41 12.19
N VAL A 118 12.86 19.69 11.99
CA VAL A 118 12.70 20.27 10.65
C VAL A 118 13.98 20.14 9.83
N ARG A 119 15.15 20.42 10.43
CA ARG A 119 16.45 20.19 9.78
C ARG A 119 16.69 18.73 9.43
N HIS A 120 16.40 17.80 10.35
CA HIS A 120 16.55 16.38 10.10
C HIS A 120 15.70 15.93 8.91
N ARG A 121 14.41 16.32 8.90
CA ARG A 121 13.49 16.01 7.80
C ARG A 121 13.91 16.64 6.47
N LEU A 122 14.44 17.87 6.51
CA LEU A 122 14.96 18.56 5.33
C LEU A 122 16.14 17.78 4.73
N MET A 123 17.11 17.38 5.56
CA MET A 123 18.25 16.58 5.11
C MET A 123 17.78 15.24 4.52
N VAL A 124 16.89 14.52 5.21
CA VAL A 124 16.34 13.25 4.69
C VAL A 124 15.66 13.44 3.34
N ALA A 125 14.81 14.46 3.18
CA ALA A 125 14.11 14.71 1.92
C ALA A 125 15.08 15.07 0.78
N THR A 126 16.12 15.85 1.08
CA THR A 126 17.14 16.26 0.10
C THR A 126 17.98 15.07 -0.36
N ASP A 127 18.45 14.26 0.59
CA ASP A 127 19.30 13.10 0.34
C ASP A 127 18.48 12.00 -0.36
N ALA A 128 17.22 11.80 0.03
CA ALA A 128 16.31 10.86 -0.64
C ALA A 128 16.04 11.27 -2.09
N ALA A 129 15.77 12.56 -2.36
CA ALA A 129 15.58 13.04 -3.74
C ALA A 129 16.80 12.74 -4.62
N SER A 130 18.00 12.94 -4.07
CA SER A 130 19.26 12.63 -4.78
C SER A 130 19.42 11.12 -5.03
N ALA A 131 19.15 10.29 -4.01
CA ALA A 131 19.22 8.84 -4.13
C ALA A 131 18.23 8.28 -5.16
N TYR A 132 17.02 8.83 -5.24
CA TYR A 132 16.01 8.43 -6.22
C TYR A 132 16.42 8.80 -7.65
N ARG A 133 16.99 9.98 -7.88
CA ARG A 133 17.55 10.35 -9.19
C ARG A 133 18.70 9.45 -9.61
N GLU A 134 19.56 9.07 -8.66
CA GLU A 134 20.63 8.12 -8.93
C GLU A 134 20.06 6.76 -9.37
N LYS A 135 19.06 6.24 -8.64
CA LYS A 135 18.36 4.99 -8.99
C LYS A 135 17.68 5.06 -10.36
N ALA A 136 17.08 6.18 -10.71
CA ALA A 136 16.43 6.40 -12.01
C ALA A 136 17.38 6.27 -13.21
N GLN A 137 18.69 6.40 -12.98
CA GLN A 137 19.73 6.34 -14.01
C GLN A 137 20.51 5.00 -14.02
N GLN A 138 20.29 4.12 -13.04
CA GLN A 138 20.98 2.84 -12.93
C GLN A 138 20.25 1.75 -13.72
N GLU A 139 20.44 1.71 -15.04
CA GLU A 139 19.74 0.78 -15.95
C GLU A 139 19.78 -0.68 -15.47
N ASP A 140 20.95 -1.21 -15.11
CA ASP A 140 21.10 -2.60 -14.64
C ASP A 140 20.22 -2.88 -13.40
N ALA A 141 20.17 -1.95 -12.45
CA ALA A 141 19.34 -2.08 -11.25
C ALA A 141 17.84 -2.00 -11.59
N LEU A 142 17.46 -1.15 -12.56
CA LEU A 142 16.08 -1.06 -13.03
C LEU A 142 15.65 -2.35 -13.74
N LEU A 143 16.51 -2.95 -14.55
CA LEU A 143 16.24 -4.24 -15.20
C LEU A 143 16.05 -5.36 -14.17
N GLU A 144 16.88 -5.41 -13.13
CA GLU A 144 16.70 -6.34 -12.01
C GLU A 144 15.34 -6.15 -11.31
N LEU A 145 14.94 -4.89 -11.08
CA LEU A 145 13.67 -4.55 -10.46
C LEU A 145 12.47 -4.95 -11.34
N ILE A 146 12.58 -4.74 -12.66
CA ILE A 146 11.59 -5.15 -13.66
C ILE A 146 11.45 -6.68 -13.68
N GLU A 147 12.54 -7.44 -13.63
CA GLU A 147 12.49 -8.90 -13.58
C GLU A 147 11.84 -9.41 -12.29
N GLN A 148 12.10 -8.76 -11.15
CA GLN A 148 11.38 -9.07 -9.91
C GLN A 148 9.87 -8.80 -10.06
N ALA A 149 9.50 -7.62 -10.58
CA ALA A 149 8.11 -7.25 -10.82
C ALA A 149 7.41 -8.22 -11.78
N ARG A 150 8.10 -8.69 -12.83
CA ARG A 150 7.59 -9.68 -13.79
C ARG A 150 7.29 -11.02 -13.11
N ARG A 151 8.19 -11.51 -12.26
CA ARG A 151 7.98 -12.75 -11.49
C ARG A 151 6.77 -12.63 -10.57
N ASP A 152 6.64 -11.51 -9.86
CA ASP A 152 5.50 -11.23 -9.00
C ASP A 152 4.19 -11.17 -9.80
N ALA A 153 4.20 -10.50 -10.97
CA ALA A 153 3.04 -10.38 -11.85
C ALA A 153 2.59 -11.74 -12.38
N TRP A 154 3.54 -12.56 -12.82
CA TRP A 154 3.24 -13.91 -13.32
C TRP A 154 2.67 -14.81 -12.23
N HIS A 155 3.21 -14.73 -11.01
CA HIS A 155 2.68 -15.48 -9.88
C HIS A 155 1.23 -15.09 -9.58
N GLU A 156 0.91 -13.79 -9.58
CA GLU A 156 -0.44 -13.30 -9.34
C GLU A 156 -1.43 -13.67 -10.45
N VAL A 157 -1.04 -13.49 -11.72
CA VAL A 157 -1.89 -13.84 -12.88
C VAL A 157 -2.14 -15.34 -12.93
N SER A 158 -1.11 -16.17 -12.73
CA SER A 158 -1.27 -17.63 -12.75
C SER A 158 -2.14 -18.13 -11.62
N SER A 159 -1.99 -17.60 -10.39
CA SER A 159 -2.88 -17.91 -9.27
C SER A 159 -4.32 -17.55 -9.59
N SER A 160 -4.54 -16.34 -10.11
CA SER A 160 -5.89 -15.85 -10.46
C SER A 160 -6.54 -16.68 -11.56
N LEU A 161 -5.76 -17.12 -12.56
CA LEU A 161 -6.23 -17.98 -13.64
C LEU A 161 -6.62 -19.37 -13.12
N VAL A 162 -5.80 -19.97 -12.24
CA VAL A 162 -6.10 -21.27 -11.63
C VAL A 162 -7.35 -21.18 -10.77
N ASP A 163 -7.47 -20.14 -9.94
CA ASP A 163 -8.65 -19.91 -9.11
C ASP A 163 -9.91 -19.75 -9.96
N HIS A 164 -9.82 -18.97 -11.05
CA HIS A 164 -10.93 -18.81 -11.98
C HIS A 164 -11.26 -20.12 -12.71
N ALA A 165 -10.27 -20.89 -13.15
CA ALA A 165 -10.47 -22.18 -13.81
C ALA A 165 -11.10 -23.23 -12.87
N LEU A 166 -10.78 -23.22 -11.58
CA LEU A 166 -11.38 -24.08 -10.57
C LEU A 166 -12.82 -23.68 -10.22
N GLN A 167 -13.14 -22.38 -10.28
CA GLN A 167 -14.50 -21.88 -10.12
C GLN A 167 -15.33 -22.08 -11.39
N TYR A 168 -14.69 -22.08 -12.55
CA TYR A 168 -15.32 -22.28 -13.85
C TYR A 168 -15.82 -23.72 -13.97
N THR A 169 -17.13 -23.89 -13.82
CA THR A 169 -17.84 -25.15 -14.07
C THR A 169 -18.52 -25.06 -15.43
N PRO A 170 -17.92 -25.60 -16.51
CA PRO A 170 -18.57 -25.64 -17.81
C PRO A 170 -19.86 -26.47 -17.68
N ASN A 171 -20.98 -25.89 -18.10
CA ASN A 171 -22.33 -26.47 -17.95
C ASN A 171 -22.85 -26.58 -16.51
N ALA A 172 -22.43 -25.69 -15.60
CA ALA A 172 -23.16 -25.53 -14.35
C ALA A 172 -24.64 -25.24 -14.67
N THR A 173 -25.54 -26.14 -14.23
CA THR A 173 -26.97 -25.92 -14.33
C THR A 173 -27.29 -24.59 -13.65
N PRO A 174 -28.12 -23.71 -14.26
CA PRO A 174 -28.50 -22.46 -13.63
C PRO A 174 -28.95 -22.76 -12.20
N GLN A 175 -28.35 -22.09 -11.21
CA GLN A 175 -28.76 -22.26 -9.83
C GLN A 175 -30.17 -21.67 -9.72
N LEU A 176 -31.19 -22.52 -9.81
CA LEU A 176 -32.58 -22.10 -9.70
C LEU A 176 -32.78 -21.45 -8.33
N ASP A 177 -33.47 -20.31 -8.32
CA ASP A 177 -34.01 -19.70 -7.12
C ASP A 177 -34.85 -20.73 -6.36
N PRO A 178 -34.93 -20.70 -5.01
CA PRO A 178 -35.61 -21.74 -4.25
C PRO A 178 -37.05 -22.02 -4.72
N ILE A 179 -37.76 -21.00 -5.20
CA ILE A 179 -39.13 -21.15 -5.71
C ILE A 179 -39.15 -21.96 -7.03
N ASP A 180 -38.31 -21.59 -8.00
CA ASP A 180 -38.24 -22.28 -9.29
C ASP A 180 -37.75 -23.73 -9.13
N ARG A 181 -36.83 -23.96 -8.18
CA ARG A 181 -36.35 -25.29 -7.83
C ARG A 181 -37.47 -26.17 -7.27
N ASP A 182 -38.29 -25.62 -6.38
CA ASP A 182 -39.40 -26.36 -5.78
C ASP A 182 -40.47 -26.70 -6.83
N ILE A 183 -40.72 -25.80 -7.79
CA ILE A 183 -41.61 -26.05 -8.94
C ILE A 183 -41.08 -27.20 -9.80
N GLU A 184 -39.79 -27.20 -10.11
CA GLU A 184 -39.18 -28.23 -10.96
C GLU A 184 -39.09 -29.60 -10.27
N ILE A 185 -38.79 -29.62 -8.95
CA ILE A 185 -38.85 -30.86 -8.17
C ILE A 185 -40.29 -31.41 -8.12
N ALA A 186 -41.29 -30.54 -8.00
CA ALA A 186 -42.69 -30.95 -8.00
C ALA A 186 -43.13 -31.50 -9.35
N SER A 187 -42.71 -30.89 -10.47
CA SER A 187 -43.03 -31.42 -11.81
C SER A 187 -42.38 -32.77 -12.07
N LEU A 188 -41.10 -32.92 -11.73
CA LEU A 188 -40.39 -34.19 -11.86
C LEU A 188 -41.01 -35.30 -11.00
N ARG A 189 -41.48 -34.98 -9.79
CA ARG A 189 -42.21 -35.95 -8.95
C ARG A 189 -43.52 -36.41 -9.58
N ALA A 190 -44.29 -35.48 -10.13
CA ALA A 190 -45.55 -35.80 -10.79
C ALA A 190 -45.33 -36.66 -12.05
N GLU A 191 -44.29 -36.39 -12.83
CA GLU A 191 -43.89 -37.23 -13.96
C GLU A 191 -43.50 -38.65 -13.50
N LEU A 192 -42.77 -38.77 -12.40
CA LEU A 192 -42.33 -40.06 -11.87
C LEU A 192 -43.51 -40.89 -11.34
N GLU A 193 -44.45 -40.26 -10.65
CA GLU A 193 -45.70 -40.89 -10.18
C GLU A 193 -46.51 -41.41 -11.38
N ALA A 194 -46.67 -40.59 -12.42
CA ALA A 194 -47.36 -40.97 -13.65
C ALA A 194 -46.68 -42.15 -14.39
N MET A 195 -45.36 -42.28 -14.30
CA MET A 195 -44.61 -43.42 -14.86
C MET A 195 -44.72 -44.69 -14.02
N THR A 196 -45.08 -44.59 -12.73
CA THR A 196 -45.23 -45.74 -11.83
C THR A 196 -46.67 -46.26 -11.71
N GLU A 197 -47.66 -45.48 -12.15
CA GLU A 197 -49.08 -45.86 -12.15
C GLU A 197 -49.58 -46.48 -13.48
N GLY A 198 -48.70 -46.66 -14.48
CA GLY A 198 -48.97 -47.37 -15.74
C GLY A 198 -48.30 -48.74 -15.81
#